data_AF-A0A381QSB7-F1
#
_entry.id   AF-A0A381QSB7-F1
#
_cell.length_a   1.000
_cell.length_b   1.000
_cell.length_c   1.000
_cell.angle_alpha   90.00
_cell.angle_beta   90.00
_cell.angle_gamma   90.00
#
_symmetry.space_group_name_H-M   'P 1'
#
loop_
_entity.id
_entity.type
_entity.pdbx_description
1 polymer ?
#
loop_
_entity_poly.entity_id
_entity_poly.type
_entity_poly.pdbx_seq_one_letter_code
_entity_poly.pdbx_strand_id
1 'polypeptide(L)' 'MRVLIFGCNRLSTSLVADLAGEGNEITVLGGQRDCLESVAKHPG' A
#
# COMPACT_ATOMS: atom_id res chain seq x y z
N MET A 1 9.33 10.18 -0.22
CA MET A 1 9.72 9.56 -1.51
C MET A 1 8.46 9.08 -2.22
N ARG A 2 8.49 8.74 -3.52
CA ARG A 2 7.33 8.15 -4.22
C ARG A 2 7.56 6.66 -4.47
N VAL A 3 6.61 5.83 -4.08
CA VAL A 3 6.70 4.37 -4.21
C VAL A 3 5.48 3.83 -4.95
N LEU A 4 5.74 3.07 -6.02
CA LEU A 4 4.71 2.34 -6.75
C LEU A 4 4.84 0.84 -6.44
N ILE A 5 3.77 0.25 -5.92
CA ILE A 5 3.69 -1.19 -5.66
C ILE A 5 2.70 -1.81 -6.65
N PHE A 6 3.15 -2.84 -7.37
CA PHE A 6 2.31 -3.59 -8.29
C PHE A 6 1.94 -4.95 -7.69
N GLY A 7 0.63 -5.21 -7.59
CA GLY A 7 0.04 -6.34 -6.89
C GLY A 7 -0.38 -5.98 -5.47
N CYS A 8 -1.55 -6.48 -5.05
CA CYS A 8 -2.04 -6.34 -3.70
C CYS A 8 -2.25 -7.72 -3.06
N ASN A 9 -1.39 -8.05 -2.10
CA ASN A 9 -1.43 -9.28 -1.30
C ASN A 9 -1.00 -8.99 0.15
N ARG A 10 -0.90 -10.04 0.96
CA ARG A 10 -0.55 -9.91 2.39
C ARG A 10 0.84 -9.29 2.65
N LEU A 11 1.79 -9.51 1.74
CA LEU A 11 3.13 -8.94 1.85
C LEU A 11 3.11 -7.44 1.54
N SER A 12 2.45 -7.05 0.44
CA SER A 12 2.34 -5.64 0.07
C SER A 12 1.55 -4.84 1.12
N THR A 13 0.51 -5.41 1.74
CA THR A 13 -0.22 -4.72 2.82
C THR A 13 0.67 -4.42 4.03
N SER A 14 1.55 -5.34 4.41
CA SER A 14 2.48 -5.10 5.53
C SER A 14 3.49 -4.01 5.17
N LEU A 15 4.04 -4.08 3.96
CA LEU A 15 5.03 -3.13 3.48
C LEU A 15 4.48 -1.69 3.39
N VAL A 16 3.22 -1.52 2.96
CA VAL A 16 2.61 -0.18 2.88
C VAL A 16 2.48 0.44 4.26
N ALA A 17 2.12 -0.33 5.29
CA ALA A 17 2.00 0.17 6.65
C ALA A 17 3.35 0.71 7.17
N ASP A 18 4.44 -0.01 6.90
CA ASP A 18 5.78 0.40 7.30
C ASP A 18 6.25 1.65 6.53
N LEU A 19 6.04 1.68 5.20
CA LEU A 19 6.47 2.79 4.36
C LEU A 19 5.68 4.08 4.57
N ALA A 20 4.40 3.97 4.91
CA ALA A 20 3.51 5.13 5.10
C ALA A 20 3.95 5.98 6.32
N GLY A 21 4.50 5.34 7.36
CA GLY A 21 5.02 6.02 8.55
C GLY A 21 6.24 6.93 8.30
N GLU A 22 6.89 6.81 7.14
CA GLU A 22 8.10 7.58 6.79
C GLU A 22 7.82 8.82 5.91
N GLY A 23 6.55 9.20 5.72
CA GLY A 23 6.17 10.35 4.88
C GLY A 23 6.36 10.07 3.37
N ASN A 24 6.21 8.81 2.97
CA ASN A 24 6.26 8.40 1.57
C ASN A 24 4.87 8.44 0.94
N GLU A 25 4.80 8.95 -0.29
CA GLU A 25 3.59 8.91 -1.11
C GLU A 25 3.55 7.56 -1.83
N ILE A 26 2.58 6.71 -1.46
CA ILE A 26 2.52 5.31 -1.90
C ILE A 26 1.31 5.10 -2.80
N THR A 27 1.55 4.53 -3.98
CA THR A 27 0.49 4.08 -4.90
C THR A 27 0.54 2.56 -5.02
N VAL A 28 -0.58 1.89 -4.77
CA VAL A 28 -0.72 0.44 -4.97
C VAL A 28 -1.67 0.17 -6.13
N LEU A 29 -1.20 -0.59 -7.12
CA LEU A 29 -2.00 -1.03 -8.25
C LEU A 29 -2.23 -2.53 -8.16
N GLY A 30 -3.48 -2.98 -8.20
CA GLY A 30 -3.81 -4.41 -8.13
C GLY A 30 -5.24 -4.69 -8.54
N GLY A 31 -5.56 -5.96 -8.77
CA GLY A 31 -6.92 -6.41 -9.06
C GLY A 31 -7.71 -6.84 -7.82
N GLN A 32 -7.06 -6.94 -6.66
CA GLN A 32 -7.64 -7.45 -5.43
C GLN A 32 -8.30 -6.32 -4.64
N ARG A 33 -9.60 -6.09 -4.86
CA ARG A 33 -10.36 -5.01 -4.22
C ARG A 33 -10.23 -4.98 -2.70
N ASP A 34 -10.47 -6.11 -2.03
CA ASP A 34 -10.46 -6.16 -0.56
C ASP A 34 -9.08 -5.81 0.03
N CYS A 35 -8.02 -6.16 -0.71
CA CYS A 35 -6.67 -5.77 -0.35
C CYS A 35 -6.46 -4.27 -0.52
N LEU A 36 -6.88 -3.69 -1.65
CA LEU A 36 -6.78 -2.24 -1.89
C LEU A 36 -7.57 -1.43 -0.84
N GLU A 37 -8.77 -1.89 -0.48
CA GLU A 37 -9.57 -1.29 0.60
C GLU A 37 -8.87 -1.39 1.96
N SER A 38 -8.18 -2.50 2.23
CA SER A 38 -7.37 -2.63 3.45
C SER A 38 -6.18 -1.67 3.45
N VAL A 39 -5.48 -1.54 2.31
CA VAL A 39 -4.32 -0.66 2.18
C VAL A 39 -4.73 0.82 2.30
N ALA A 40 -5.87 1.20 1.73
CA ALA A 40 -6.39 2.57 1.77
C ALA A 40 -6.73 3.07 3.20
N LYS A 41 -6.77 2.17 4.20
CA LYS A 41 -6.93 2.54 5.62
C LYS A 41 -5.65 3.07 6.24
N HIS A 42 -4.49 2.81 5.63
CA HIS A 42 -3.23 3.37 6.08
C HIS A 42 -3.09 4.80 5.55
N PRO A 43 -2.92 5.80 6.44
CA PRO A 43 -2.66 7.16 6.00
C PRO A 43 -1.26 7.21 5.39
N GLY A 44 -1.18 7.48 4.10
CA GLY A 44 0.04 7.79 3.36
C GLY A 44 -0.10 9.15 2.70
#